data_AF-A0A956KHZ1-F1
#
_entry.id   AF-A0A956KHZ1-F1
#
_cell.length_a   1.000
_cell.length_b   1.000
_cell.length_c   1.000
_cell.angle_alpha   90.00
_cell.angle_beta   90.00
_cell.angle_gamma   90.00
#
_symmetry.space_group_name_H-M   'P 1'
#
loop_
_entity.id
_entity.type
_entity.pdbx_description
1 polymer ?
#
loop_
_entity_poly.entity_id
_entity_poly.type
_entity_poly.pdbx_seq_one_letter_code
_entity_poly.pdbx_strand_id
1 'polypeptide(L)'
;MTRPTQLGTRALVVFAEGEPGAARREVAVLWVQYDGYPAGLGRRLVSCLKGKVVADGDTDAAARVSGVGDLAAQVIAYLKGLDAVDYERVGTRWEAVQVPVNRAGGHHLYASGARDLGEEYVYTLVCPPRTSSERGEGRLWLEVVSAAEGALFSGWLDDYAPVNP
;
A
#
# COMPACT_ATOMS: atom_id res chain seq x y z
N MET A 1 -3.92 -34.31 5.66
CA MET A 1 -4.75 -33.12 5.38
C MET A 1 -3.80 -32.01 4.95
N THR A 2 -3.59 -31.84 3.65
CA THR A 2 -2.78 -30.76 3.08
C THR A 2 -3.54 -29.45 3.26
N ARG A 3 -2.95 -28.45 3.94
CA ARG A 3 -3.51 -27.09 3.92
C ARG A 3 -3.65 -26.68 2.45
N PRO A 4 -4.78 -26.12 2.01
CA PRO A 4 -4.86 -25.59 0.67
C PRO A 4 -3.72 -24.58 0.52
N THR A 5 -2.91 -24.76 -0.51
CA THR A 5 -2.01 -23.72 -1.04
C THR A 5 -2.82 -22.45 -1.11
N GLN A 6 -2.50 -21.48 -0.25
CA GLN A 6 -3.12 -20.16 -0.26
C GLN A 6 -2.88 -19.59 -1.66
N LEU A 7 -3.92 -19.62 -2.50
CA LEU A 7 -3.95 -18.95 -3.79
C LEU A 7 -3.56 -17.50 -3.51
N GLY A 8 -2.57 -16.99 -4.25
CA GLY A 8 -2.05 -15.64 -4.04
C GLY A 8 -3.20 -14.65 -4.09
N THR A 9 -3.53 -14.11 -2.92
CA THR A 9 -4.62 -13.18 -2.70
C THR A 9 -4.22 -11.90 -3.42
N ARG A 10 -4.95 -11.46 -4.44
CA ARG A 10 -4.58 -10.26 -5.19
C ARG A 10 -5.22 -9.05 -4.54
N ALA A 11 -4.55 -7.90 -4.60
CA ALA A 11 -5.10 -6.67 -4.07
C ALA A 11 -4.84 -5.47 -4.97
N LEU A 12 -5.65 -4.44 -4.78
CA LEU A 12 -5.39 -3.10 -5.26
C LEU A 12 -4.96 -2.20 -4.10
N VAL A 13 -3.97 -1.35 -4.33
CA VAL A 13 -3.73 -0.15 -3.54
C VAL A 13 -4.16 1.04 -4.38
N VAL A 14 -5.25 1.69 -3.96
CA VAL A 14 -5.79 2.88 -4.59
C VAL A 14 -5.19 4.10 -3.90
N PHE A 15 -4.53 4.96 -4.68
CA PHE A 15 -4.00 6.23 -4.19
C PHE A 15 -4.99 7.34 -4.53
N ALA A 16 -5.51 8.01 -3.49
CA ALA A 16 -6.50 9.05 -3.65
C ALA A 16 -6.12 10.33 -2.90
N GLU A 17 -6.57 11.46 -3.43
CA GLU A 17 -6.51 12.77 -2.81
C GLU A 17 -7.91 13.22 -2.40
N GLY A 18 -8.04 13.75 -1.19
CA GLY A 18 -9.29 14.27 -0.68
C GLY A 18 -9.43 14.09 0.82
N GLU A 19 -10.51 14.62 1.38
CA GLU A 19 -10.77 14.49 2.81
C GLU A 19 -11.27 13.07 3.16
N PRO A 20 -10.94 12.56 4.36
CA PRO A 20 -11.55 11.34 4.89
C PRO A 20 -13.09 11.41 4.86
N GLY A 21 -13.75 10.34 4.40
CA GLY A 21 -15.21 10.27 4.32
C GLY A 21 -15.89 11.16 3.26
N ALA A 22 -15.14 11.95 2.50
CA ALA A 22 -15.67 12.81 1.44
C ALA A 22 -15.49 12.20 0.04
N ALA A 23 -15.98 12.89 -0.98
CA ALA A 23 -15.64 12.57 -2.37
C ALA A 23 -14.13 12.78 -2.59
N ARG A 24 -13.49 11.81 -3.24
CA ARG A 24 -12.04 11.78 -3.43
C ARG A 24 -11.69 11.68 -4.91
N ARG A 25 -10.54 12.23 -5.27
CA ARG A 25 -9.93 12.07 -6.57
C ARG A 25 -8.94 10.92 -6.52
N GLU A 26 -9.27 9.83 -7.18
CA GLU A 26 -8.30 8.76 -7.43
C GLU A 26 -7.22 9.23 -8.42
N VAL A 27 -5.97 8.86 -8.14
CA VAL A 27 -4.81 9.26 -8.92
C VAL A 27 -4.15 8.08 -9.61
N ALA A 28 -4.01 6.95 -8.90
CA ALA A 28 -3.41 5.75 -9.45
C ALA A 28 -3.88 4.49 -8.71
N VAL A 29 -3.74 3.35 -9.37
CA VAL A 29 -4.02 2.03 -8.81
C VAL A 29 -2.77 1.17 -8.94
N LEU A 30 -2.30 0.62 -7.83
CA LEU A 30 -1.26 -0.40 -7.82
C LEU A 30 -1.90 -1.76 -7.61
N TRP A 31 -1.78 -2.64 -8.58
CA TRP A 31 -2.11 -4.05 -8.43
C TRP A 31 -0.96 -4.79 -7.74
N VAL A 32 -1.30 -5.65 -6.79
CA VAL A 32 -0.37 -6.45 -5.99
C VAL A 32 -0.78 -7.92 -6.05
N GLN A 33 0.15 -8.80 -6.45
CA GLN A 33 -0.13 -10.23 -6.67
C GLN A 33 -0.39 -10.99 -5.38
N TYR A 34 0.33 -10.65 -4.31
CA TYR A 34 0.31 -11.35 -3.03
C TYR A 34 0.05 -10.37 -1.89
N ASP A 35 -1.20 -10.29 -1.51
CA ASP A 35 -1.68 -9.50 -0.41
C ASP A 35 -1.39 -10.18 0.92
N GLY A 36 -1.79 -11.44 1.13
CA GLY A 36 -1.49 -12.17 2.37
C GLY A 36 -2.22 -11.61 3.61
N TYR A 37 -3.36 -10.96 3.44
CA TYR A 37 -4.24 -10.52 4.53
C TYR A 37 -4.52 -11.66 5.52
N PRO A 38 -4.63 -11.36 6.84
CA PRO A 38 -4.52 -10.04 7.48
C PRO A 38 -3.09 -9.58 7.80
N ALA A 39 -2.11 -10.48 7.66
CA ALA A 39 -0.74 -10.21 8.09
C ALA A 39 0.15 -9.56 7.01
N GLY A 40 -0.31 -9.52 5.76
CA GLY A 40 0.50 -9.12 4.61
C GLY A 40 0.42 -7.63 4.25
N LEU A 41 -0.20 -7.27 3.13
CA LEU A 41 -0.07 -5.96 2.49
C LEU A 41 -0.47 -4.81 3.41
N GLY A 42 -1.60 -4.92 4.13
CA GLY A 42 -2.00 -3.90 5.11
C GLY A 42 -0.91 -3.56 6.13
N ARG A 43 -0.25 -4.58 6.70
CA ARG A 43 0.88 -4.37 7.63
C ARG A 43 2.11 -3.79 6.95
N ARG A 44 2.37 -4.16 5.69
CA ARG A 44 3.47 -3.58 4.90
C ARG A 44 3.22 -2.09 4.62
N LEU A 45 1.99 -1.71 4.27
CA LEU A 45 1.59 -0.31 4.09
C LEU A 45 1.75 0.49 5.39
N VAL A 46 1.30 -0.04 6.53
CA VAL A 46 1.52 0.60 7.83
C VAL A 46 3.01 0.71 8.16
N SER A 47 3.79 -0.35 7.95
CA SER A 47 5.24 -0.31 8.21
C SER A 47 5.95 0.73 7.36
N CYS A 48 5.48 0.95 6.13
CA CYS A 48 5.99 1.98 5.24
C CYS A 48 5.63 3.39 5.71
N LEU A 49 4.39 3.61 6.16
CA LEU A 49 3.78 4.95 6.24
C LEU A 49 3.49 5.45 7.66
N LYS A 50 3.56 4.59 8.68
CA LYS A 50 3.20 4.95 10.05
C LYS A 50 4.00 6.14 10.56
N GLY A 51 3.30 7.10 11.14
CA GLY A 51 3.88 8.33 11.69
C GLY A 51 4.34 9.35 10.64
N LYS A 52 4.17 9.07 9.33
CA LYS A 52 4.41 10.08 8.30
C LYS A 52 3.29 11.10 8.27
N VAL A 53 3.67 12.34 7.93
CA VAL A 53 2.74 13.43 7.72
C VAL A 53 2.83 13.99 6.31
N VAL A 54 1.72 14.47 5.78
CA VAL A 54 1.65 15.15 4.50
C VAL A 54 2.21 16.57 4.66
N ALA A 55 3.24 16.93 3.90
CA ALA A 55 3.84 18.26 3.91
C ALA A 55 4.51 18.59 2.57
N ASP A 56 4.79 19.87 2.33
CA ASP A 56 5.33 20.35 1.04
C ASP A 56 6.87 20.42 1.02
N GLY A 57 7.44 20.19 -0.17
CA GLY A 57 8.83 20.51 -0.52
C GLY A 57 9.91 19.84 0.32
N ASP A 58 9.59 18.74 1.02
CA ASP A 58 10.53 18.12 1.94
C ASP A 58 11.37 16.99 1.30
N THR A 59 12.60 16.88 1.78
CA THR A 59 13.54 15.82 1.46
C THR A 59 13.56 14.69 2.50
N ASP A 60 12.95 14.90 3.68
CA ASP A 60 12.82 13.85 4.69
C ASP A 60 11.70 12.86 4.35
N ALA A 61 12.00 12.00 3.39
CA ALA A 61 11.14 10.90 2.99
C ALA A 61 10.91 9.88 4.11
N ALA A 62 11.61 9.94 5.26
CA ALA A 62 11.33 9.07 6.40
C ALA A 62 10.13 9.59 7.19
N ALA A 63 10.01 10.90 7.38
CA ALA A 63 8.95 11.53 8.16
C ALA A 63 7.77 12.08 7.33
N ARG A 64 7.95 12.30 6.01
CA ARG A 64 6.98 13.09 5.24
C ARG A 64 6.57 12.48 3.91
N VAL A 65 5.42 12.93 3.42
CA VAL A 65 4.86 12.62 2.11
C VAL A 65 4.46 13.92 1.40
N SER A 66 5.02 14.18 0.23
CA SER A 66 4.75 15.38 -0.59
C SER A 66 3.56 15.18 -1.54
N GLY A 67 2.39 14.95 -0.95
CA GLY A 67 1.13 14.71 -1.68
C GLY A 67 0.98 13.29 -2.22
N VAL A 68 -0.15 13.01 -2.88
CA VAL A 68 -0.54 11.65 -3.30
C VAL A 68 0.40 11.02 -4.34
N GLY A 69 1.06 11.83 -5.18
CA GLY A 69 2.04 11.32 -6.15
C GLY A 69 3.29 10.77 -5.45
N ASP A 70 3.80 11.50 -4.46
CA ASP A 70 4.92 11.04 -3.64
C ASP A 70 4.53 9.85 -2.75
N LEU A 71 3.31 9.86 -2.19
CA LEU A 71 2.75 8.71 -1.47
C LEU A 71 2.83 7.43 -2.30
N ALA A 72 2.37 7.48 -3.54
CA ALA A 72 2.42 6.34 -4.45
C ALA A 72 3.87 5.90 -4.72
N ALA A 73 4.77 6.84 -4.98
CA ALA A 73 6.18 6.56 -5.23
C ALA A 73 6.84 5.87 -4.02
N GLN A 74 6.66 6.39 -2.81
CA GLN A 74 7.21 5.81 -1.58
C GLN A 74 6.70 4.39 -1.34
N VAL A 75 5.39 4.15 -1.49
CA VAL A 75 4.79 2.82 -1.31
C VAL A 75 5.33 1.82 -2.34
N ILE A 76 5.37 2.20 -3.62
CA ILE A 76 5.89 1.32 -4.69
C ILE A 76 7.36 0.98 -4.45
N ALA A 77 8.17 1.99 -4.09
CA ALA A 77 9.59 1.79 -3.79
C ALA A 77 9.80 0.86 -2.60
N TYR A 78 9.03 1.05 -1.52
CA TYR A 78 9.10 0.20 -0.33
C TYR A 78 8.73 -1.25 -0.63
N LEU A 79 7.61 -1.49 -1.32
CA LEU A 79 7.15 -2.84 -1.66
C LEU A 79 8.13 -3.58 -2.58
N LYS A 80 8.66 -2.90 -3.61
CA LYS A 80 9.71 -3.47 -4.47
C LYS A 80 11.02 -3.72 -3.72
N GLY A 81 11.34 -2.89 -2.74
CA GLY A 81 12.48 -3.10 -1.84
C GLY A 81 12.32 -4.36 -0.97
N LEU A 82 11.14 -4.58 -0.39
CA LEU A 82 10.85 -5.79 0.39
C LEU A 82 10.96 -7.07 -0.44
N ASP A 83 10.40 -7.08 -1.66
CA ASP A 83 10.48 -8.23 -2.56
C ASP A 83 11.93 -8.62 -2.89
N ALA A 84 12.83 -7.64 -2.99
CA ALA A 84 14.25 -7.90 -3.20
C ALA A 84 14.89 -8.58 -1.98
N VAL A 85 14.59 -8.11 -0.77
CA VAL A 85 15.13 -8.66 0.49
C VAL A 85 14.57 -10.05 0.81
N ASP A 86 13.25 -10.25 0.66
CA ASP A 86 12.62 -11.55 0.92
C ASP A 86 13.17 -12.61 -0.05
N TYR A 87 13.48 -12.24 -1.29
CA TYR A 87 14.12 -13.15 -2.22
C TYR A 87 15.53 -13.57 -1.78
N GLU A 88 16.36 -12.64 -1.28
CA GLU A 88 17.69 -12.98 -0.76
C GLU A 88 17.61 -13.98 0.40
N ARG A 89 16.58 -13.88 1.25
CA ARG A 89 16.36 -14.80 2.37
C ARG A 89 15.89 -16.19 1.96
N VAL A 90 15.17 -16.30 0.85
CA VAL A 90 14.66 -17.57 0.30
C VAL A 90 15.66 -18.21 -0.68
N GLY A 91 16.69 -17.48 -1.09
CA GLY A 91 17.69 -17.87 -2.08
C GLY A 91 18.78 -18.82 -1.56
N THR A 92 18.46 -20.11 -1.55
CA THR A 92 19.41 -21.21 -1.72
C THR A 92 20.33 -20.98 -2.93
N ARG A 93 21.63 -20.78 -2.68
CA ARG A 93 22.78 -21.20 -3.50
C ARG A 93 22.58 -21.13 -5.03
N TRP A 94 22.44 -19.92 -5.57
CA TRP A 94 22.85 -19.60 -6.94
C TRP A 94 23.59 -18.27 -6.84
N GLU A 95 24.83 -18.26 -7.34
CA GLU A 95 25.84 -17.23 -7.14
C GLU A 95 25.28 -15.81 -7.17
N ALA A 96 25.61 -15.02 -6.15
CA ALA A 96 25.43 -13.58 -5.98
C ALA A 96 24.99 -12.78 -7.23
N VAL A 97 23.77 -12.97 -7.70
CA VAL A 97 23.14 -12.06 -8.64
C VAL A 97 22.55 -10.96 -7.77
N GLN A 98 23.12 -9.75 -7.84
CA GLN A 98 22.46 -8.55 -7.33
C GLN A 98 21.03 -8.56 -7.85
N VAL A 99 20.06 -8.85 -6.97
CA VAL A 99 18.67 -8.97 -7.39
C VAL A 99 18.23 -7.57 -7.80
N PRO A 100 17.82 -7.32 -9.05
CA PRO A 100 17.34 -6.01 -9.41
C PRO A 100 16.09 -5.73 -8.58
N VAL A 101 16.05 -4.60 -7.87
CA VAL A 101 14.84 -4.02 -7.26
C VAL A 101 13.68 -3.87 -8.27
N ASN A 102 13.94 -4.07 -9.56
CA ASN A 102 12.98 -4.01 -10.64
C ASN A 102 12.70 -5.38 -11.29
N ARG A 103 12.34 -6.39 -10.51
CA ARG A 103 11.79 -7.62 -11.10
C ARG A 103 10.44 -7.35 -11.76
N ALA A 104 10.23 -8.02 -12.89
CA ALA A 104 8.93 -8.10 -13.54
C ALA A 104 8.00 -9.01 -12.72
N GLY A 105 6.74 -8.59 -12.58
CA GLY A 105 5.71 -9.30 -11.80
C GLY A 105 5.53 -8.76 -10.39
N GLY A 106 4.50 -9.24 -9.69
CA GLY A 106 4.19 -8.90 -8.31
C GLY A 106 3.50 -7.55 -8.10
N HIS A 107 3.92 -6.51 -8.82
CA HIS A 107 3.49 -5.12 -8.64
C HIS A 107 3.30 -4.41 -9.99
N HIS A 108 2.10 -3.93 -10.29
CA HIS A 108 1.76 -3.27 -11.56
C HIS A 108 0.99 -1.97 -11.35
N LEU A 109 1.48 -0.87 -11.92
CA LEU A 109 0.80 0.41 -11.87
C LEU A 109 -0.21 0.52 -13.02
N TYR A 110 -1.43 0.93 -12.68
CA TYR A 110 -2.54 1.17 -13.59
C TYR A 110 -3.08 2.59 -13.45
N ALA A 111 -3.80 3.04 -14.47
CA ALA A 111 -4.52 4.30 -14.44
C ALA A 111 -5.63 4.29 -13.38
N SER A 112 -6.00 5.47 -12.90
CA SER A 112 -7.19 5.67 -12.07
C SER A 112 -8.43 5.00 -12.67
N GLY A 113 -9.24 4.39 -11.80
CA GLY A 113 -10.46 3.68 -12.16
C GLY A 113 -10.24 2.23 -12.59
N ALA A 114 -8.98 1.76 -12.67
CA ALA A 114 -8.72 0.36 -12.97
C ALA A 114 -9.25 -0.56 -11.86
N ARG A 115 -10.09 -1.52 -12.24
CA ARG A 115 -10.76 -2.53 -11.40
C ARG A 115 -10.89 -3.83 -12.20
N ASP A 116 -11.45 -4.87 -11.60
CA ASP A 116 -11.70 -6.17 -12.23
C ASP A 116 -10.39 -6.88 -12.65
N LEU A 117 -9.33 -6.69 -11.87
CA LEU A 117 -8.02 -7.31 -12.05
C LEU A 117 -7.86 -8.58 -11.19
N GLY A 118 -8.99 -9.11 -10.72
CA GLY A 118 -9.09 -10.27 -9.84
C GLY A 118 -8.70 -9.96 -8.40
N GLU A 119 -8.82 -8.70 -7.97
CA GLU A 119 -8.60 -8.27 -6.60
C GLU A 119 -9.60 -8.88 -5.62
N GLU A 120 -9.09 -9.36 -4.50
CA GLU A 120 -9.88 -9.81 -3.36
C GLU A 120 -9.94 -8.74 -2.27
N TYR A 121 -8.93 -7.85 -2.24
CA TYR A 121 -8.82 -6.74 -1.31
C TYR A 121 -8.54 -5.43 -2.04
N VAL A 122 -9.13 -4.36 -1.54
CA VAL A 122 -8.85 -2.99 -1.98
C VAL A 122 -8.43 -2.17 -0.77
N TYR A 123 -7.21 -1.64 -0.84
CA TYR A 123 -6.65 -0.71 0.13
C TYR A 123 -6.70 0.70 -0.44
N THR A 124 -7.53 1.57 0.10
CA THR A 124 -7.57 2.98 -0.33
C THR A 124 -6.72 3.82 0.62
N LEU A 125 -5.59 4.30 0.13
CA LEU A 125 -4.74 5.27 0.82
C LEU A 125 -5.15 6.69 0.40
N VAL A 126 -5.59 7.47 1.38
CA VAL A 126 -6.08 8.84 1.13
C VAL A 126 -5.09 9.83 1.71
N CYS A 127 -4.57 10.67 0.82
CA CYS A 127 -3.79 11.84 1.15
C CYS A 127 -4.75 13.04 1.28
N PRO A 128 -4.89 13.66 2.48
CA PRO A 128 -5.65 14.89 2.61
C PRO A 128 -5.06 16.00 1.72
N PRO A 129 -5.91 16.92 1.23
CA PRO A 129 -5.46 18.03 0.40
C PRO A 129 -4.49 18.93 1.16
N ARG A 130 -3.65 19.64 0.38
CA ARG A 130 -2.55 20.46 0.91
C ARG A 130 -2.98 21.54 1.91
N THR A 131 -4.22 22.02 1.83
CA THR A 131 -4.72 23.07 2.74
C THR A 131 -5.10 22.55 4.12
N SER A 132 -5.30 21.24 4.29
CA SER A 132 -5.59 20.65 5.61
C SER A 132 -4.30 20.35 6.40
N SER A 133 -3.13 20.19 5.76
CA SER A 133 -1.86 19.99 6.47
C SER A 133 -1.34 21.23 7.20
N GLU A 134 -1.70 22.44 6.76
CA GLU A 134 -1.39 23.70 7.48
C GLU A 134 -2.10 23.81 8.84
N ARG A 135 -3.14 23.00 9.09
CA ARG A 135 -3.86 22.92 10.38
C ARG A 135 -3.34 21.82 11.32
N GLY A 136 -2.24 21.14 10.97
CA GLY A 136 -1.65 20.09 11.79
C GLY A 136 -2.29 18.71 11.64
N GLU A 137 -3.16 18.52 10.63
CA GLU A 137 -3.95 17.30 10.42
C GLU A 137 -3.47 16.46 9.22
N GLY A 138 -2.20 16.59 8.82
CA GLY A 138 -1.61 15.89 7.66
C GLY A 138 -1.47 14.36 7.79
N ARG A 139 -2.35 13.69 8.54
CA ARG A 139 -2.33 12.24 8.74
C ARG A 139 -2.89 11.53 7.51
N LEU A 140 -2.37 10.33 7.26
CA LEU A 140 -2.87 9.46 6.19
C LEU A 140 -4.09 8.68 6.66
N TRP A 141 -5.06 8.51 5.78
CA TRP A 141 -6.25 7.68 6.02
C TRP A 141 -6.19 6.41 5.20
N LEU A 142 -6.67 5.31 5.77
CA LEU A 142 -6.71 4.00 5.14
C LEU A 142 -8.13 3.44 5.19
N GLU A 143 -8.55 2.88 4.07
CA GLU A 143 -9.73 2.03 3.99
C GLU A 143 -9.35 0.67 3.44
N VAL A 144 -9.96 -0.38 3.98
CA VAL A 144 -9.75 -1.75 3.52
C VAL A 144 -11.10 -2.39 3.28
N VAL A 145 -11.30 -2.86 2.05
CA VAL A 145 -12.51 -3.56 1.62
C VAL A 145 -12.11 -4.93 1.09
N SER A 146 -12.82 -5.97 1.53
CA SER A 146 -12.75 -7.33 1.00
C SER A 146 -13.93 -7.57 0.06
N ALA A 147 -13.68 -8.25 -1.06
CA ALA A 147 -14.73 -8.70 -1.97
C ALA A 147 -15.71 -9.68 -1.29
N ALA A 148 -15.25 -10.44 -0.29
CA ALA A 148 -16.06 -11.43 0.41
C ALA A 148 -16.81 -10.86 1.62
N GLU A 149 -16.16 -9.96 2.37
CA GLU A 149 -16.63 -9.51 3.69
C GLU A 149 -17.09 -8.05 3.71
N GLY A 150 -16.85 -7.29 2.63
CA GLY A 150 -17.15 -5.87 2.57
C GLY A 150 -16.13 -5.02 3.34
N ALA A 151 -16.60 -3.99 4.04
CA ALA A 151 -15.72 -3.05 4.73
C ALA A 151 -15.05 -3.71 5.96
N LEU A 152 -13.72 -3.76 5.96
CA LEU A 152 -12.90 -4.33 7.03
C LEU A 152 -12.25 -3.26 7.93
N PHE A 153 -11.91 -2.10 7.36
CA PHE A 153 -11.33 -0.98 8.09
C PHE A 153 -11.63 0.35 7.39
N SER A 154 -11.86 1.41 8.18
CA SER A 154 -11.89 2.79 7.72
C SER A 154 -11.47 3.68 8.87
N GLY A 155 -10.31 4.33 8.75
CA GLY A 155 -9.71 5.07 9.86
C GLY A 155 -8.37 5.69 9.50
N TRP A 156 -7.78 6.37 10.48
CA TRP A 156 -6.40 6.84 10.34
C TRP A 156 -5.45 5.65 10.24
N LEU A 157 -4.44 5.76 9.36
CA LEU A 157 -3.51 4.67 9.07
C LEU A 157 -2.76 4.19 10.32
N ASP A 158 -2.42 5.10 11.24
CA ASP A 158 -1.70 4.75 12.47
C ASP A 158 -2.54 3.87 13.43
N ASP A 159 -3.87 3.92 13.28
CA ASP A 159 -4.84 3.19 14.10
C ASP A 159 -5.18 1.82 13.47
N TYR A 160 -4.61 1.51 12.30
CA TYR A 160 -4.84 0.22 11.65
C TYR A 160 -4.26 -0.94 12.47
N ALA A 161 -5.17 -1.76 13.00
CA ALA A 161 -4.89 -3.04 13.60
C ALA A 161 -5.66 -4.10 12.82
N PRO A 162 -5.02 -4.90 11.95
CA PRO A 162 -5.73 -5.94 11.23
C PRO A 162 -6.31 -6.94 12.23
N VAL A 163 -7.58 -7.27 12.05
CA VAL A 163 -8.27 -8.26 12.89
C VAL A 163 -7.54 -9.59 12.71
N ASN A 164 -6.97 -10.15 13.78
CA ASN A 164 -6.46 -11.52 13.72
C ASN A 164 -7.69 -12.44 13.58
N PRO A 165 -7.73 -13.36 12.61
CA PRO A 165 -8.71 -14.43 12.59
C PRO A 165 -8.51 -15.38 13.79
#